data_AF-A0A4U7EV46-F1
#
_entry.id   AF-A0A4U7EV46-F1
#
_cell.length_a   1.000
_cell.length_b   1.000
_cell.length_c   1.000
_cell.angle_alpha   90.00
_cell.angle_beta   90.00
_cell.angle_gamma   90.00
#
_symmetry.space_group_name_H-M   'P 1'
#
loop_
_entity.id
_entity.type
_entity.pdbx_description
1 polymer ?
#
loop_
_entity_poly.entity_id
_entity_poly.type
_entity_poly.pdbx_seq_one_letter_code
_entity_poly.pdbx_strand_id
1 'polypeptide(L)'
;MFKGGMGNIMKQAQEMQEKMQRAQEEVAKAEVHGEAGAGMVKVVMNGRHDVISVAIDQSVMEEDKELLEDLLAAAVNDAVRK
;
A
#
# COMPACT_ATOMS: atom_id res chain seq x y z
N MET A 1 34.57 30.95 14.83
CA MET A 1 33.19 31.20 14.34
C MET A 1 32.44 29.88 14.00
N PHE A 2 32.52 28.84 14.85
CA PHE A 2 31.89 27.53 14.55
C PHE A 2 30.59 27.24 15.33
N LYS A 3 30.20 28.13 16.26
CA LYS A 3 29.07 27.88 17.19
C LYS A 3 27.68 28.21 16.62
N GLY A 4 27.60 29.02 15.55
CA GLY A 4 26.34 29.41 14.90
C GLY A 4 25.84 28.43 13.82
N GLY A 5 26.73 27.64 13.22
CA GLY A 5 26.36 26.65 12.21
C GLY A 5 25.74 25.39 12.80
N MET A 6 26.21 24.96 13.98
CA MET A 6 25.79 23.68 14.58
C MET A 6 24.36 23.68 15.12
N GLY A 7 23.86 24.82 15.63
CA GLY A 7 22.47 24.96 16.09
C GLY A 7 21.45 24.89 14.94
N ASN A 8 21.77 25.50 13.79
CA ASN A 8 20.93 25.39 12.59
C ASN A 8 20.94 23.97 12.01
N ILE A 9 22.09 23.29 12.04
CA ILE A 9 22.20 21.89 11.59
C ILE A 9 21.33 20.97 12.46
N MET A 10 21.38 21.11 13.78
CA MET A 10 20.56 20.28 14.69
C MET A 10 19.05 20.49 14.48
N LYS A 11 18.62 21.74 14.27
CA LYS A 11 17.22 22.04 13.97
C LYS A 11 16.78 21.45 12.64
N GLN A 12 17.59 21.56 11.59
CA GLN A 12 17.32 20.94 10.30
C GLN A 12 17.27 19.41 10.37
N ALA A 13 18.13 18.79 11.19
CA ALA A 13 18.12 17.35 11.42
C ALA A 13 16.84 16.88 12.13
N GLN A 14 16.35 17.63 13.13
CA GLN A 14 15.08 17.34 13.79
C GLN A 14 13.88 17.45 12.83
N GLU A 15 13.82 18.53 12.05
CA GLU A 15 12.77 18.71 11.03
C GLU A 15 12.80 17.59 9.97
N MET A 16 13.99 17.14 9.58
CA MET A 16 14.16 16.00 8.67
C MET A 16 13.65 14.70 9.30
N GLN A 17 13.98 14.44 10.57
CA GLN A 17 13.51 13.25 11.28
C GLN A 17 11.97 13.20 11.37
N GLU A 18 11.33 14.30 11.74
CA GLU A 18 9.86 14.38 11.77
C GLU A 18 9.25 14.18 10.39
N LYS A 19 9.82 14.79 9.35
CA LYS A 19 9.35 14.61 7.97
C LYS A 19 9.46 13.17 7.51
N MET A 20 10.58 12.50 7.83
CA MET A 20 10.77 11.08 7.51
C MET A 20 9.76 10.20 8.24
N GLN A 21 9.50 10.47 9.52
CA GLN A 21 8.51 9.71 10.28
C GLN A 21 7.10 9.88 9.71
N ARG A 22 6.68 11.11 9.40
CA ARG A 22 5.39 11.37 8.74
C ARG A 22 5.32 10.72 7.36
N ALA A 23 6.38 10.80 6.57
CA ALA A 23 6.42 10.16 5.25
C ALA A 23 6.27 8.63 5.36
N GLN A 24 6.89 7.99 6.34
CA GLN A 24 6.71 6.55 6.60
C GLN A 24 5.27 6.22 7.00
N GLU A 25 4.65 7.03 7.85
CA GLU A 25 3.24 6.85 8.26
C GLU A 25 2.27 7.03 7.08
N GLU A 26 2.52 8.00 6.20
CA GLU A 26 1.69 8.23 5.02
C GLU A 26 1.84 7.11 4.00
N VAL A 27 3.07 6.61 3.76
CA VAL A 27 3.29 5.43 2.92
C VAL A 27 2.57 4.21 3.48
N ALA A 28 2.64 3.99 4.81
CA ALA A 28 1.96 2.88 5.45
C ALA A 28 0.42 2.92 5.31
N LYS A 29 -0.17 4.11 5.17
CA LYS A 29 -1.62 4.30 4.97
C LYS A 29 -2.02 4.40 3.51
N ALA A 30 -1.08 4.66 2.60
CA ALA A 30 -1.37 4.76 1.18
C ALA A 30 -2.02 3.47 0.68
N GLU A 31 -3.11 3.62 -0.08
CA GLU A 31 -3.85 2.49 -0.65
C GLU A 31 -3.36 2.18 -2.05
N VAL A 32 -3.21 0.88 -2.32
CA VAL A 32 -2.93 0.32 -3.63
C VAL A 32 -4.07 -0.61 -4.02
N HIS A 33 -4.41 -0.59 -5.31
CA HIS A 33 -5.54 -1.33 -5.86
C HIS A 33 -5.04 -2.42 -6.78
N GLY A 34 -5.13 -3.67 -6.35
CA GLY A 34 -4.85 -4.84 -7.16
C GLY A 34 -6.11 -5.36 -7.84
N GLU A 35 -5.96 -5.92 -9.05
CA GLU A 35 -7.08 -6.51 -9.78
C GLU A 35 -6.68 -7.76 -10.57
N ALA A 36 -7.66 -8.62 -10.80
CA ALA A 36 -7.55 -9.79 -11.67
C ALA A 36 -8.84 -10.04 -12.44
N GLY A 37 -8.75 -10.82 -13.52
CA GLY A 37 -9.92 -11.17 -14.35
C GLY A 37 -10.59 -9.94 -14.93
N ALA A 38 -9.83 -8.99 -15.50
CA ALA A 38 -10.36 -7.72 -16.02
C ALA A 38 -11.17 -6.90 -14.99
N GLY A 39 -10.77 -6.96 -13.72
CA GLY A 39 -11.44 -6.23 -12.63
C GLY A 39 -12.60 -6.97 -11.99
N MET A 40 -12.81 -8.26 -12.33
CA MET A 40 -13.81 -9.10 -11.67
C MET A 40 -13.44 -9.39 -10.21
N VAL A 41 -12.15 -9.44 -9.86
CA VAL A 41 -11.69 -9.44 -8.47
C VAL A 41 -10.82 -8.22 -8.24
N LYS A 42 -11.15 -7.44 -7.21
CA LYS A 42 -10.42 -6.24 -6.79
C LYS A 42 -10.02 -6.34 -5.33
N VAL A 43 -8.78 -5.98 -5.03
CA VAL A 43 -8.20 -5.97 -3.68
C VAL A 43 -7.69 -4.58 -3.39
N VAL A 44 -8.11 -4.00 -2.27
CA VAL A 44 -7.50 -2.78 -1.71
C VAL A 44 -6.55 -3.19 -0.61
N MET A 45 -5.30 -2.75 -0.71
CA MET A 45 -4.23 -3.05 0.24
C MET A 45 -3.55 -1.75 0.66
N ASN A 46 -3.06 -1.65 1.89
CA ASN A 46 -2.25 -0.49 2.31
C ASN A 46 -0.74 -0.75 2.14
N GLY A 47 0.08 0.28 2.32
CA GLY A 47 1.55 0.17 2.26
C GLY A 47 2.20 -0.69 3.36
N ARG A 48 1.43 -1.27 4.29
CA ARG A 48 1.88 -2.32 5.23
C ARG A 48 1.54 -3.73 4.76
N HIS A 49 0.94 -3.85 3.57
CA HIS A 49 0.36 -5.08 3.02
C HIS A 49 -0.84 -5.61 3.80
N ASP A 50 -1.53 -4.77 4.57
CA ASP A 50 -2.84 -5.14 5.13
C ASP A 50 -3.89 -5.07 4.00
N VAL A 51 -4.62 -6.16 3.77
CA VAL A 51 -5.78 -6.15 2.86
C VAL A 51 -6.94 -5.45 3.57
N ILE A 52 -7.37 -4.31 3.04
CA ILE A 52 -8.46 -3.48 3.58
C ILE A 52 -9.81 -3.97 3.07
N SER A 53 -9.92 -4.31 1.79
CA SER A 53 -11.17 -4.80 1.21
C SER A 53 -10.93 -5.73 0.01
N VAL A 54 -11.92 -6.60 -0.22
CA VAL A 54 -11.99 -7.49 -1.37
C VAL A 54 -13.38 -7.33 -2.00
N ALA A 55 -13.43 -7.09 -3.29
CA ALA A 55 -14.66 -7.08 -4.08
C ALA A 55 -14.57 -8.15 -5.17
N ILE A 56 -15.60 -8.99 -5.25
CA ILE A 56 -15.71 -10.09 -6.21
C ILE A 56 -17.01 -9.88 -6.99
N ASP A 57 -16.90 -9.87 -8.31
CA ASP A 57 -18.06 -9.79 -9.19
C ASP A 57 -18.92 -11.05 -9.09
N GLN A 58 -20.24 -10.89 -9.19
CA GLN A 58 -21.19 -11.98 -9.06
C GLN A 58 -20.95 -13.10 -10.09
N SER A 59 -20.46 -12.75 -11.29
CA SER A 59 -20.15 -13.74 -12.34
C SER A 59 -19.09 -14.74 -11.89
N VAL A 60 -18.07 -14.31 -11.12
CA VAL A 60 -17.02 -15.22 -10.62
C VAL A 60 -17.58 -16.22 -9.61
N MET A 61 -18.66 -15.87 -8.91
CA MET A 61 -19.31 -16.75 -7.94
C MET A 61 -20.13 -17.87 -8.59
N GLU A 62 -20.44 -17.74 -9.89
CA GLU A 62 -21.13 -18.76 -10.68
C GLU A 62 -20.17 -19.77 -11.31
N GLU A 63 -18.87 -19.46 -11.32
CA GLU A 63 -17.79 -20.31 -11.82
C GLU A 63 -17.31 -21.31 -10.76
N ASP A 64 -16.35 -22.13 -11.12
CA ASP A 64 -15.76 -23.09 -10.21
C ASP A 64 -14.85 -22.41 -9.16
N LYS A 65 -14.76 -23.06 -7.99
CA LYS A 65 -13.99 -22.57 -6.85
C LYS A 65 -12.52 -22.30 -7.19
N GLU A 66 -11.92 -23.11 -8.07
CA GLU A 66 -10.51 -23.00 -8.44
C GLU A 66 -10.24 -21.69 -9.17
N LEU A 67 -11.12 -21.29 -10.10
CA LEU A 67 -11.01 -20.00 -10.78
C LEU A 67 -11.07 -18.82 -9.81
N LEU A 68 -12.00 -18.83 -8.85
CA LEU A 68 -12.09 -17.77 -7.83
C LEU A 68 -10.80 -17.69 -6.99
N GLU A 69 -10.27 -18.84 -6.58
CA GLU A 69 -9.04 -18.90 -5.78
C GLU A 69 -7.85 -18.34 -6.57
N ASP A 70 -7.73 -18.67 -7.85
CA ASP A 70 -6.69 -18.17 -8.74
C ASP A 70 -6.80 -16.67 -8.97
N LEU A 71 -8.01 -16.16 -9.25
CA LEU A 71 -8.24 -14.74 -9.46
C LEU A 71 -7.96 -13.92 -8.19
N LEU A 72 -8.34 -14.43 -7.02
CA LEU A 72 -8.04 -13.76 -5.76
C LEU A 72 -6.53 -13.72 -5.49
N ALA A 73 -5.83 -14.83 -5.70
CA ALA A 73 -4.38 -14.87 -5.56
C ALA A 73 -3.70 -13.89 -6.53
N ALA A 74 -4.17 -13.83 -7.78
CA ALA A 74 -3.65 -12.89 -8.78
C ALA A 74 -3.89 -11.42 -8.37
N ALA A 75 -5.08 -11.07 -7.89
CA ALA A 75 -5.42 -9.70 -7.49
C ALA A 75 -4.60 -9.24 -6.26
N VAL A 76 -4.37 -10.12 -5.28
CA VAL A 76 -3.49 -9.83 -4.14
C VAL A 76 -2.06 -9.59 -4.61
N ASN A 77 -1.54 -10.43 -5.50
CA ASN A 77 -0.18 -10.27 -6.04
C ASN A 77 -0.02 -9.02 -6.89
N ASP A 78 -1.06 -8.61 -7.62
CA ASP A 78 -1.08 -7.34 -8.35
C ASP A 78 -1.03 -6.15 -7.40
N ALA A 79 -1.77 -6.18 -6.28
CA ALA A 79 -1.68 -5.16 -5.24
C ALA A 79 -0.27 -5.06 -4.64
N VAL A 80 0.40 -6.19 -4.38
CA VAL A 80 1.78 -6.22 -3.85
C VAL A 80 2.81 -5.59 -4.80
N ARG A 81 2.56 -5.61 -6.10
CA ARG A 81 3.49 -5.10 -7.13
C ARG A 81 3.32 -3.60 -7.43
N LYS A 82 2.22 -3.00 -6.97
CA LYS A 82 1.89 -1.59 -7.16
C LYS A 82 2.39 -0.77 -5.97
#